data_AF-A0A1H7ARG9-F1
#
_entry.id   AF-A0A1H7ARG9-F1
#
_cell.length_a   1.000
_cell.length_b   1.000
_cell.length_c   1.000
_cell.angle_alpha   90.00
_cell.angle_beta   90.00
_cell.angle_gamma   90.00
#
_symmetry.space_group_name_H-M   'P 1'
#
loop_
_entity.id
_entity.type
_entity.pdbx_description
1 polymer ?
#
loop_
_entity_poly.entity_id
_entity_poly.type
_entity_poly.pdbx_seq_one_letter_code
_entity_poly.pdbx_strand_id
1 'polypeptide(L)' 'MKNSTSRFPLRHSLLLALALGLASLLPGAQAAGFFEDAKGTLTFRNFFINRDFKRDNATRSKAEEWTQNFILD' A
#
# COMPACT_ATOMS: atom_id res chain seq x y z
N MET A 1 -22.21 -47.06 25.40
CA MET A 1 -22.02 -45.97 24.41
C MET A 1 -20.70 -46.21 23.69
N LYS A 2 -20.75 -46.53 22.38
CA LYS A 2 -19.56 -46.83 21.57
C LYS A 2 -18.82 -45.52 21.23
N ASN A 3 -17.53 -45.51 21.54
CA ASN A 3 -16.55 -44.47 21.22
C ASN A 3 -16.22 -44.47 19.72
N SER A 4 -16.79 -43.52 18.97
CA SER A 4 -16.44 -43.32 17.56
C SER A 4 -15.17 -42.48 17.47
N THR A 5 -14.02 -43.14 17.33
CA THR A 5 -12.75 -42.49 16.99
C THR A 5 -12.70 -42.27 15.49
N SER A 6 -12.92 -41.02 15.07
CA SER A 6 -12.74 -40.60 13.68
C SER A 6 -11.28 -40.81 13.26
N ARG A 7 -11.04 -41.84 12.45
CA ARG A 7 -9.73 -42.08 11.85
C ARG A 7 -9.56 -41.11 10.69
N PHE A 8 -8.96 -39.94 10.97
CA PHE A 8 -8.55 -39.02 9.92
C PHE A 8 -7.66 -39.76 8.91
N PRO A 9 -7.91 -39.62 7.59
CA PRO A 9 -7.20 -40.40 6.58
C PRO A 9 -5.75 -39.94 6.50
N LEU A 10 -4.84 -40.74 7.08
CA LEU A 10 -3.37 -40.53 7.10
C LEU A 10 -2.75 -40.18 5.74
N ARG A 11 -3.43 -40.50 4.63
CA ARG A 11 -2.98 -40.18 3.27
C ARG A 11 -3.08 -38.69 2.93
N HIS A 12 -4.08 -37.98 3.44
CA HIS A 12 -4.26 -36.55 3.14
C HIS A 12 -3.27 -35.67 3.90
N SER A 13 -2.97 -36.03 5.15
CA SER A 13 -1.94 -35.38 5.96
C SER A 13 -0.53 -35.59 5.38
N LEU A 14 -0.25 -36.78 4.83
CA LEU A 14 1.03 -37.06 4.16
C LEU A 14 1.19 -36.24 2.87
N LEU A 15 0.15 -36.16 2.04
CA LEU A 15 0.16 -35.36 0.81
C LEU A 15 0.33 -33.86 1.11
N LEU A 16 -0.33 -33.36 2.17
CA LEU A 16 -0.18 -31.98 2.61
C LEU A 16 1.22 -31.69 3.15
N ALA A 17 1.78 -32.58 3.95
CA ALA A 17 3.15 -32.44 4.47
C ALA A 17 4.19 -32.48 3.34
N LEU A 18 3.98 -33.34 2.33
CA LEU A 18 4.84 -33.41 1.16
C LEU A 18 4.72 -32.15 0.29
N ALA A 19 3.51 -31.63 0.09
CA ALA A 19 3.28 -30.39 -0.64
C ALA A 19 3.92 -29.18 0.05
N LEU A 20 3.83 -29.08 1.38
CA LEU A 20 4.48 -28.03 2.18
C LEU A 20 6.00 -28.18 2.21
N GLY A 21 6.52 -29.41 2.29
CA GLY A 21 7.95 -29.70 2.20
C GLY A 21 8.52 -29.33 0.83
N LEU A 22 7.82 -29.66 -0.26
CA LEU A 22 8.19 -29.25 -1.61
C LEU A 22 8.09 -27.74 -1.79
N ALA A 23 7.07 -27.09 -1.23
CA ALA A 23 6.92 -25.62 -1.26
C ALA A 23 8.07 -24.90 -0.55
N SER A 24 8.62 -25.49 0.52
CA SER A 24 9.77 -24.93 1.27
C SER A 24 11.11 -25.01 0.54
N LEU A 25 11.18 -25.82 -0.53
CA LEU A 25 12.37 -25.96 -1.38
C LEU A 25 12.36 -24.99 -2.57
N LEU A 26 11.24 -24.32 -2.85
CA LEU A 26 11.25 -23.25 -3.85
C LEU A 26 12.11 -22.09 -3.31
N PRO A 27 13.03 -21.53 -4.11
CA PRO A 27 13.68 -20.28 -3.77
C PRO A 27 12.59 -19.26 -3.45
N GLY A 28 12.59 -18.73 -2.24
CA GLY A 28 11.68 -17.66 -1.87
C GLY A 28 11.83 -16.55 -2.92
N ALA A 29 10.73 -16.14 -3.54
CA ALA A 29 10.73 -15.02 -4.46
C ALA A 29 11.04 -13.76 -3.66
N GLN A 30 12.32 -13.49 -3.46
CA GLN A 30 12.79 -12.21 -2.95
C GLN A 30 12.72 -11.27 -4.13
N ALA A 31 11.90 -10.22 -4.03
CA ALA A 31 11.96 -9.10 -4.95
C ALA A 31 13.29 -8.37 -4.73
N ALA A 32 14.38 -8.96 -5.24
CA ALA A 32 15.68 -8.32 -5.30
C ALA A 32 15.50 -7.03 -6.09
N GLY A 33 15.73 -5.87 -5.47
CA GLY A 33 15.47 -4.58 -6.07
C GLY A 33 14.33 -3.78 -5.45
N PHE A 34 13.46 -4.38 -4.61
CA PHE A 34 12.29 -3.64 -4.09
C PHE A 34 12.68 -2.40 -3.28
N PHE A 35 13.71 -2.52 -2.43
CA PHE A 35 14.21 -1.37 -1.67
C PHE A 35 15.33 -0.65 -2.42
N GLU A 36 16.12 -1.37 -3.21
CA GLU A 36 17.26 -0.80 -3.94
C GLU A 36 16.80 0.19 -5.02
N ASP A 37 15.64 -0.03 -5.64
CA ASP A 37 15.02 0.88 -6.60
C ASP A 37 13.97 1.81 -5.96
N ALA A 38 13.68 1.67 -4.66
CA ALA A 38 12.74 2.53 -3.97
C ALA A 38 13.30 3.96 -3.85
N LYS A 39 12.52 4.93 -4.34
CA LYS A 39 12.79 6.36 -4.17
C LYS A 39 11.55 7.03 -3.65
N GLY A 40 11.75 8.01 -2.79
CA GLY A 40 10.69 8.90 -2.32
C GLY A 40 11.19 10.32 -2.28
N THR A 41 10.35 11.27 -2.68
CA THR A 41 10.64 12.69 -2.64
C THR A 41 9.63 13.40 -1.75
N LEU A 42 10.13 14.10 -0.72
CA LEU A 42 9.29 14.97 0.11
C LEU A 42 9.49 16.43 -0.29
N THR A 43 8.45 17.03 -0.85
CA THR A 43 8.44 18.44 -1.25
C THR A 43 7.74 19.30 -0.20
N PHE A 44 8.48 20.25 0.37
CA PHE A 44 7.93 21.32 1.19
C PHE A 44 7.57 22.51 0.31
N ARG A 45 6.28 22.89 0.26
CA ARG A 45 5.80 23.98 -0.59
C ARG A 45 5.05 25.01 0.24
N ASN A 46 5.70 26.14 0.46
CA ASN A 46 5.07 27.34 0.98
C ASN A 46 4.62 28.20 -0.22
N PHE A 47 3.33 28.52 -0.30
CA PHE A 47 2.78 29.21 -1.46
C PHE A 47 1.71 30.22 -1.07
N PHE A 48 1.87 31.45 -1.56
CA PHE A 48 0.92 32.54 -1.42
C PHE A 48 0.17 32.77 -2.74
N ILE A 49 -1.16 32.74 -2.69
CA ILE A 49 -2.05 33.09 -3.81
C ILE A 49 -2.70 34.42 -3.49
N ASN A 50 -2.57 35.39 -4.39
CA ASN A 50 -3.41 36.59 -4.42
C ASN A 50 -4.05 36.70 -5.80
N ARG A 51 -5.37 36.83 -5.83
CA ARG A 51 -6.15 36.99 -7.05
C ARG A 51 -7.16 38.12 -6.89
N ASP A 52 -7.05 39.10 -7.78
CA ASP A 52 -8.06 40.16 -7.95
C ASP A 52 -9.04 39.78 -9.06
N PHE A 53 -10.34 39.88 -8.78
CA PHE A 53 -11.40 39.61 -9.75
C PHE A 53 -11.91 40.93 -10.35
N LYS A 54 -11.67 41.13 -11.65
CA LYS A 54 -11.97 42.40 -12.36
C LYS A 54 -13.20 42.35 -13.27
N ARG A 55 -14.17 41.47 -13.02
CA ARG A 55 -15.40 41.38 -13.83
C ARG A 55 -16.56 42.12 -13.18
N ASP A 56 -17.38 42.76 -13.99
CA ASP A 56 -18.54 43.57 -13.55
C ASP A 56 -19.59 42.78 -12.76
N ASN A 57 -19.64 41.46 -12.93
CA ASN A 57 -20.54 40.55 -12.19
C ASN A 57 -19.79 39.60 -11.26
N ALA A 58 -18.54 39.91 -10.90
CA ALA A 58 -17.77 39.08 -9.98
C ALA A 58 -18.44 39.04 -8.61
N THR A 59 -18.74 37.84 -8.11
CA THR A 59 -19.36 37.63 -6.80
C THR A 59 -18.40 37.86 -5.63
N ARG A 60 -17.09 37.92 -5.89
CA ARG A 60 -16.04 38.28 -4.92
C ARG A 60 -15.03 39.20 -5.60
N SER A 61 -14.50 40.19 -4.88
CA SER A 61 -13.52 41.16 -5.39
C SER A 61 -12.08 40.66 -5.34
N LYS A 62 -11.74 39.86 -4.31
CA LYS A 62 -10.38 39.38 -4.06
C LYS A 62 -10.39 37.98 -3.41
N ALA A 63 -9.35 37.19 -3.67
CA ALA A 63 -9.04 35.96 -2.94
C ALA A 63 -7.56 35.94 -2.59
N GLU A 64 -7.27 35.81 -1.29
CA GLU A 64 -5.92 35.70 -0.75
C GLU A 64 -5.82 34.48 0.15
N GLU A 65 -4.80 33.66 -0.09
CA GLU A 65 -4.54 32.47 0.69
C GLU A 65 -3.04 32.24 0.84
N TRP A 66 -2.66 31.76 2.01
CA TRP A 66 -1.33 31.26 2.28
C TRP A 66 -1.42 29.80 2.68
N THR A 67 -0.67 28.95 1.98
CA THR A 67 -0.65 27.51 2.22
C THR A 67 0.76 27.01 2.50
N GLN A 68 0.85 26.04 3.40
CA GLN A 68 2.05 25.27 3.70
C GLN A 68 1.71 23.81 3.39
N ASN A 69 2.38 23.24 2.39
CA ASN A 69 2.08 21.90 1.91
C ASN A 69 3.29 20.98 2.07
N PHE A 70 3.00 19.70 2.30
CA PHE A 70 3.95 18.60 2.40
C PHE A 70 3.49 17.53 1.40
N ILE A 71 4.25 17.32 0.33
CA ILE A 71 3.87 16.42 -0.76
C ILE A 71 4.89 15.31 -0.81
N LEU A 72 4.43 14.08 -0.61
CA LEU A 72 5.24 12.86 -0.72
C LEU A 72 4.92 12.19 -2.07
N ASP A 73 5.96 11.96 -2.86
CA ASP A 73 5.96 11.20 -4.12
C ASP A 73 6.83 9.96 -3.95
#